data_AF-A0A370KKE6-F1
#
_entry.id   AF-A0A370KKE6-F1
#
_cell.length_a   1.000
_cell.length_b   1.000
_cell.length_c   1.000
_cell.angle_alpha   90.00
_cell.angle_beta   90.00
_cell.angle_gamma   90.00
#
_symmetry.space_group_name_H-M   'P 1'
#
loop_
_entity.id
_entity.type
_entity.pdbx_description
1 polymer ?
#
loop_
_entity_poly.entity_id
_entity_poly.type
_entity_poly.pdbx_seq_one_letter_code
_entity_poly.pdbx_strand_id
1 'polypeptide(L)' 'MKPSEYKAALAVVGLTASTVQQLFQVDHMTCRRWASGEISVPRSVELSLMLMASRGVNCAQAMILIGSEAAAPHLDAA' A
#
# COMPACT_ATOMS: atom_id res chain seq x y z
N MET A 1 6.73 -1.79 14.11
CA MET A 1 7.31 -2.19 12.83
C MET A 1 8.51 -1.31 12.55
N LYS A 2 9.66 -1.92 12.30
CA LYS A 2 10.90 -1.22 11.93
C LYS A 2 10.83 -0.73 10.48
N PRO A 3 11.65 0.25 10.09
CA PRO A 3 11.67 0.75 8.71
C PRO A 3 12.03 -0.35 7.69
N SER A 4 12.89 -1.28 8.08
CA SER A 4 13.25 -2.47 7.29
C SER A 4 12.08 -3.43 7.11
N GLU A 5 11.31 -3.69 8.18
CA GLU A 5 10.12 -4.53 8.14
C GLU A 5 9.04 -3.89 7.25
N TYR A 6 8.85 -2.57 7.36
CA TYR A 6 7.93 -1.82 6.51
C TYR A 6 8.29 -1.96 5.03
N LYS A 7 9.55 -1.74 4.66
CA LYS A 7 10.04 -1.95 3.28
C LYS A 7 9.85 -3.39 2.80
N ALA A 8 10.12 -4.37 3.66
CA ALA A 8 9.93 -5.78 3.34
C ALA A 8 8.46 -6.11 3.11
N ALA A 9 7.56 -5.62 3.96
CA ALA A 9 6.11 -5.81 3.79
C ALA A 9 5.61 -5.17 2.49
N LEU A 10 6.10 -3.97 2.14
CA LEU A 10 5.78 -3.35 0.85
C LEU A 10 6.23 -4.23 -0.33
N ALA A 11 7.45 -4.77 -0.27
CA ALA A 11 7.97 -5.64 -1.33
C ALA A 11 7.17 -6.95 -1.45
N VAL A 12 6.81 -7.57 -0.32
CA VAL A 12 6.03 -8.82 -0.28
C VAL A 12 4.61 -8.63 -0.81
N VAL A 13 3.97 -7.50 -0.49
CA VAL A 13 2.61 -7.19 -0.94
C VAL A 13 2.60 -6.59 -2.37
N GLY A 14 3.77 -6.24 -2.91
CA GLY A 14 3.90 -5.59 -4.21
C GLY A 14 3.40 -4.14 -4.21
N LEU A 15 3.51 -3.46 -3.06
CA LEU A 15 3.08 -2.08 -2.89
C LEU A 15 4.18 -1.10 -3.29
N THR A 16 3.80 -0.10 -4.09
CA THR A 16 4.64 1.07 -4.36
C THR A 16 4.25 2.23 -3.45
N ALA A 17 5.12 3.23 -3.29
CA ALA A 17 4.83 4.41 -2.47
C ALA A 17 3.54 5.13 -2.89
N SER A 18 3.27 5.18 -4.20
CA SER A 18 2.06 5.74 -4.80
C SER A 18 0.82 4.92 -4.45
N THR A 19 0.91 3.59 -4.41
CA THR A 19 -0.23 2.75 -4.05
C THR A 19 -0.52 2.76 -2.55
N VAL A 20 0.50 2.88 -1.70
CA VAL A 20 0.32 3.13 -0.26
C VAL A 20 -0.39 4.45 -0.03
N GLN A 21 -0.05 5.50 -0.78
CA GLN A 21 -0.74 6.78 -0.71
C GLN A 21 -2.24 6.65 -1.04
N GLN A 22 -2.58 5.91 -2.11
CA GLN A 22 -3.98 5.67 -2.47
C GLN A 22 -4.72 4.86 -1.41
N LEU A 23 -4.08 3.81 -0.88
CA LEU A 23 -4.72 2.85 0.02
C LEU A 23 -4.91 3.38 1.43
N PHE A 24 -3.94 4.14 1.94
CA PHE A 24 -3.97 4.70 3.29
C PHE A 24 -4.31 6.20 3.30
N GLN A 25 -4.55 6.81 2.14
CA GLN A 25 -4.81 8.25 1.96
C GLN A 25 -3.76 9.14 2.66
N VAL A 26 -2.49 8.75 2.54
CA VAL A 26 -1.36 9.45 3.17
C VAL A 26 -0.47 10.11 2.14
N ASP A 27 0.12 11.25 2.48
CA ASP A 27 1.04 11.95 1.59
C ASP A 27 2.33 11.14 1.35
N HIS A 28 2.94 11.35 0.18
CA HIS A 28 4.18 10.68 -0.24
C HIS A 28 5.34 10.97 0.73
N MET A 29 5.38 12.17 1.31
CA MET A 29 6.35 12.51 2.36
C MET A 29 6.16 11.65 3.61
N THR A 30 4.92 11.37 4.02
CA THR A 30 4.61 10.52 5.17
C THR A 30 5.05 9.08 4.92
N CYS A 31 4.77 8.56 3.72
CA CYS A 31 5.23 7.23 3.30
C CYS A 31 6.76 7.11 3.29
N ARG A 32 7.46 8.16 2.82
CA ARG A 32 8.92 8.23 2.84
C ARG A 32 9.47 8.28 4.27
N ARG A 33 8.83 9.03 5.17
CA ARG A 33 9.21 9.14 6.59
C ARG A 33 9.04 7.83 7.36
N TRP A 34 8.03 7.03 7.00
CA TRP A 34 7.89 5.65 7.50
C TRP A 34 9.02 4.74 7.01
N ALA A 35 9.37 4.84 5.73
CA ALA A 35 10.44 4.05 5.13
C ALA A 35 11.85 4.44 5.63
N SER A 36 12.06 5.71 6.03
CA SER A 36 13.31 6.18 6.64
C SER A 36 13.37 5.94 8.15
N GLY A 37 12.22 5.72 8.80
CA GLY A 37 12.13 5.63 10.25
C GLY A 37 12.17 6.98 10.97
N GLU A 38 12.05 8.08 10.23
CA GLU A 38 11.95 9.43 10.78
C GLU A 38 10.67 9.58 11.63
N ILE A 39 9.60 8.89 11.26
CA ILE A 39 8.37 8.78 12.06
C ILE A 39 7.96 7.32 12.17
N SER A 40 7.31 6.99 13.29
CA SER A 40 6.78 5.65 13.53
C SER A 40 5.61 5.35 12.59
N VAL A 41 5.51 4.10 12.13
CA VAL A 41 4.35 3.63 11.35
C VAL A 41 3.16 3.48 12.30
N PRO A 42 2.00 4.07 12.01
CA PRO A 42 0.80 3.89 12.82
C PRO A 42 0.40 2.42 12.92
N ARG A 43 -0.09 2.01 14.10
CA ARG A 43 -0.48 0.61 14.36
C ARG A 43 -1.52 0.08 13.36
N SER A 44 -2.43 0.93 12.90
CA SER A 44 -3.43 0.60 11.87
C SER A 44 -2.78 0.21 10.55
N VAL A 45 -1.76 0.95 10.10
CA VAL A 45 -1.02 0.68 8.86
C VAL A 45 -0.20 -0.59 8.97
N GLU A 46 0.47 -0.81 10.12
CA GLU A 46 1.21 -2.04 10.38
C GLU A 46 0.31 -3.28 10.28
N LEU A 47 -0.86 -3.24 10.95
CA LEU A 47 -1.81 -4.35 10.96
C LEU A 47 -2.36 -4.62 9.55
N SER A 48 -2.69 -3.59 8.78
CA SER A 48 -3.15 -3.75 7.40
C SER A 48 -2.09 -4.39 6.51
N LEU A 49 -0.83 -3.94 6.60
CA LEU A 49 0.26 -4.53 5.82
C LEU A 49 0.52 -5.99 6.19
N MET A 50 0.52 -6.34 7.48
CA MET A 50 0.66 -7.72 7.93
C MET A 50 -0.51 -8.60 7.47
N LEU A 51 -1.74 -8.09 7.54
CA LEU A 51 -2.92 -8.81 7.08
C LEU A 51 -2.86 -9.06 5.56
N MET A 52 -2.50 -8.05 4.77
CA MET A 52 -2.30 -8.19 3.34
C MET A 52 -1.22 -9.22 3.00
N ALA A 53 -0.06 -9.15 3.67
CA ALA A 53 1.02 -10.10 3.50
C ALA A 53 0.60 -11.53 3.88
N SER A 54 -0.14 -11.70 4.99
CA SER A 54 -0.62 -13.02 5.45
C SER A 54 -1.65 -13.66 4.53
N ARG A 55 -2.47 -12.85 3.86
CA ARG A 55 -3.55 -13.32 2.97
C ARG A 55 -3.15 -13.34 1.50
N GLY A 56 -1.94 -12.91 1.17
CA GLY A 56 -1.48 -12.77 -0.22
C GLY A 56 -2.34 -11.80 -1.03
N VAL A 57 -2.99 -10.83 -0.36
CA VAL A 57 -3.81 -9.83 -1.04
C VAL A 57 -2.87 -8.82 -1.67
N ASN A 58 -2.80 -8.84 -3.00
CA ASN A 58 -2.01 -7.87 -3.74
C ASN A 58 -2.73 -6.52 -3.78
N CYS A 59 -1.99 -5.46 -4.10
CA CYS A 59 -2.59 -4.13 -4.10
C CYS A 59 -3.73 -3.96 -5.12
N ALA A 60 -3.69 -4.67 -6.26
CA ALA A 60 -4.76 -4.61 -7.25
C ALA A 60 -6.08 -5.17 -6.68
N GLN A 61 -6.03 -6.31 -6.00
CA GLN A 61 -7.16 -6.92 -5.29
C GLN A 61 -7.67 -6.01 -4.19
N ALA A 62 -6.76 -5.38 -3.43
CA ALA A 62 -7.15 -4.41 -2.44
C ALA A 62 -7.92 -3.25 -3.08
N MET A 63 -7.36 -2.61 -4.12
CA MET A 63 -7.99 -1.49 -4.84
C MET A 63 -9.36 -1.84 -5.44
N ILE A 64 -9.51 -3.05 -5.99
CA ILE A 64 -10.79 -3.60 -6.47
C ILE A 64 -11.81 -3.67 -5.32
N LEU A 65 -11.41 -4.16 -4.15
CA LEU A 65 -12.30 -4.29 -2.98
C LEU A 65 -12.68 -2.94 -2.35
N ILE A 66 -11.83 -1.92 -2.44
CA ILE A 66 -12.15 -0.56 -1.96
C ILE A 66 -12.98 0.24 -2.98
N GLY A 67 -13.29 -0.35 -4.13
CA GLY A 67 -14.03 0.32 -5.21
C GLY A 67 -13.24 1.44 -5.88
N SER A 68 -11.92 1.47 -5.73
CA SER A 68 -11.08 2.38 -6.50
C SER A 68 -10.78 1.73 -7.85
N GLU A 69 -11.58 2.13 -8.82
CA GLU A 69 -11.40 1.86 -10.25
C GLU A 69 -10.13 2.57 -10.75
N ALA A 70 -8.96 2.16 -10.24
CA ALA A 70 -7.68 2.61 -10.76
C ALA A 70 -7.42 1.91 -12.10
N ALA A 71 -7.93 2.55 -13.16
CA ALA A 71 -7.62 2.32 -14.56
C ALA A 71 -7.87 0.90 -15.09
N ALA A 72 -9.14 0.59 -15.38
CA ALA A 72 -9.39 -0.18 -16.58
C ALA A 72 -8.92 0.67 -17.78
N PRO A 73 -8.05 0.16 -18.69
CA PRO A 73 -7.91 0.83 -19.98
C PRO A 73 -9.29 0.78 -20.62
N HIS A 74 -9.83 1.95 -20.93
CA HIS A 74 -11.05 2.10 -21.70
C HIS A 74 -10.78 1.44 -23.06
N LEU A 75 -11.11 0.16 -23.19
CA LEU A 75 -11.35 -0.49 -24.47
C LEU A 75 -12.67 0.06 -24.95
N ASP A 76 -12.64 1.32 -25.42
CA ASP A 76 -13.69 1.82 -26.28
C ASP A 76 -13.67 0.97 -27.54
N ALA A 77 -14.76 0.22 -27.67
CA ALA A 77 -15.20 -0.39 -28.89
C ALA A 77 -15.56 0.71 -29.89
N ALA A 78 -14.93 0.70 -31.07
CA ALA A 78 -15.51 0.95 -32.40
C ALA A 78 -14.40 1.13 -33.44
#